data_AF-A0A2G6IS53-F1
#
_entry.id   AF-A0A2G6IS53-F1
#
_cell.length_a   1.000
_cell.length_b   1.000
_cell.length_c   1.000
_cell.angle_alpha   90.00
_cell.angle_beta   90.00
_cell.angle_gamma   90.00
#
_symmetry.space_group_name_H-M   'P 1'
#
loop_
_entity.id
_entity.type
_entity.pdbx_description
1 polymer ?
#
loop_
_entity_poly.entity_id
_entity_poly.type
_entity_poly.pdbx_seq_one_letter_code
_entity_poly.pdbx_strand_id
1 'polypeptide(L)' 'MKIASFNINGIKARIAALPQWLSERQPDVALLQEIKTVDQG' A
#
# COMPACT_ATOMS: atom_id res chain seq x y z
N MET A 1 -15.47 1.09 -10.05
CA MET A 1 -14.34 0.17 -9.87
C MET A 1 -13.05 0.87 -10.27
N LYS A 2 -12.18 1.17 -9.31
CA LYS A 2 -10.89 1.84 -9.41
C LYS A 2 -9.82 0.87 -8.93
N ILE A 3 -8.85 0.58 -9.80
CA ILE A 3 -7.70 -0.24 -9.45
C ILE A 3 -6.47 0.67 -9.46
N ALA A 4 -5.72 0.66 -8.36
CA ALA A 4 -4.53 1.49 -8.21
C ALA A 4 -3.31 0.63 -7.89
N SER A 5 -2.15 1.06 -8.39
CA SER A 5 -0.86 0.44 -8.10
C SER A 5 0.03 1.43 -7.37
N PHE A 6 0.72 0.98 -6.34
CA PHE A 6 1.65 1.80 -5.56
C PHE A 6 2.90 1.01 -5.16
N ASN A 7 4.05 1.43 -5.66
CA ASN A 7 5.33 0.97 -5.14
C ASN A 7 5.56 1.61 -3.76
N ILE A 8 5.38 0.83 -2.70
CA ILE A 8 5.41 1.32 -1.31
C ILE A 8 6.85 1.46 -0.79
N ASN A 9 7.81 0.77 -1.40
CA ASN A 9 9.22 0.77 -0.99
C ASN A 9 9.39 0.57 0.54
N GLY A 10 8.79 -0.50 1.06
CA GLY A 10 8.81 -0.91 2.46
C GLY A 10 7.58 -0.46 3.26
N ILE A 11 6.66 -1.40 3.53
CA ILE A 11 5.38 -1.09 4.21
C ILE A 11 5.56 -0.60 5.65
N LYS A 12 6.49 -1.20 6.40
CA LYS A 12 6.78 -0.81 7.79
C LYS A 12 7.27 0.64 7.90
N ALA A 13 8.04 1.11 6.91
CA ALA A 13 8.52 2.49 6.84
C ALA A 13 7.45 3.48 6.35
N ARG A 14 6.25 3.01 5.98
CA ARG A 14 5.14 3.80 5.41
C ARG A 14 3.81 3.55 6.10
N ILE A 15 3.83 3.11 7.36
CA ILE A 15 2.64 2.73 8.11
C ILE A 15 1.61 3.88 8.23
N ALA A 16 2.05 5.13 8.24
CA ALA A 16 1.18 6.31 8.25
C ALA A 16 0.82 6.82 6.84
N ALA A 17 1.74 6.69 5.87
CA ALA A 17 1.55 7.20 4.52
C ALA A 17 0.56 6.38 3.70
N LEU A 18 0.54 5.05 3.87
CA LEU A 18 -0.37 4.18 3.13
C LEU A 18 -1.86 4.45 3.47
N PRO A 19 -2.28 4.53 4.76
CA PRO A 19 -3.66 4.88 5.11
C PRO A 19 -4.10 6.24 4.57
N GLN A 20 -3.22 7.25 4.65
CA GLN A 20 -3.51 8.58 4.09
C GLN A 20 -3.77 8.47 2.58
N TRP A 21 -2.88 7.81 1.85
CA TRP A 21 -3.02 7.62 0.41
C TRP A 21 -4.29 6.85 0.04
N LEU A 22 -4.63 5.80 0.80
CA LEU A 22 -5.87 5.04 0.60
C LEU A 22 -7.12 5.91 0.83
N SER A 23 -7.11 6.75 1.87
CA SER A 23 -8.21 7.68 2.17
C SER A 23 -8.40 8.74 1.09
N GLU A 24 -7.30 9.28 0.53
CA GLU A 24 -7.34 10.29 -0.52
C GLU A 24 -7.80 9.68 -1.86
N ARG A 25 -7.30 8.49 -2.21
CA ARG A 25 -7.52 7.88 -3.53
C ARG A 25 -8.79 7.05 -3.62
N GLN A 26 -9.21 6.45 -2.50
CA GLN A 26 -10.36 5.54 -2.41
C GLN A 26 -10.41 4.51 -3.56
N PRO A 27 -9.34 3.70 -3.78
CA PRO A 27 -9.38 2.63 -4.77
C PRO A 27 -10.24 1.47 -4.28
N ASP A 28 -10.92 0.77 -5.19
CA ASP A 28 -11.62 -0.49 -4.89
C ASP A 28 -10.61 -1.64 -4.70
N VAL A 29 -9.49 -1.61 -5.43
CA VAL A 29 -8.37 -2.55 -5.30
C VAL A 29 -7.04 -1.79 -5.34
N ALA A 30 -6.16 -2.06 -4.38
CA ALA A 30 -4.81 -1.53 -4.33
C ALA A 30 -3.76 -2.65 -4.46
N LEU A 31 -2.89 -2.56 -5.46
CA LEU A 31 -1.73 -3.44 -5.60
C LEU A 31 -0.49 -2.73 -5.05
N LEU A 32 0.19 -3.36 -4.10
CA LEU A 32 1.40 -2.83 -3.49
C LEU A 32 2.64 -3.59 -3.97
N GLN A 33 3.69 -2.87 -4.38
CA GLN A 33 4.98 -3.45 -4.79
C GLN A 33 6.09 -3.05 -3.81
N GLU A 34 7.16 -3.84 -3.75
CA GLU A 34 8.28 -3.62 -2.82
C GLU A 34 7.83 -3.52 -1.35
N ILE A 35 7.02 -4.46 -0.87
CA ILE A 35 6.54 -4.47 0.52
C ILE A 35 7.70 -4.60 1.53
N LYS A 36 8.80 -5.26 1.13
CA LYS A 36 10.05 -5.46 1.92
C LYS A 36 9.80 -6.00 3.32
N THR A 37 8.78 -6.84 3.45
CA THR A 37 8.43 -7.57 4.67
C THR A 37 8.03 -8.98 4.25
N VAL A 38 8.39 -9.96 5.06
CA VAL A 38 8.01 -11.36 4.89
C VAL A 38 6.87 -11.68 5.85
N ASP A 39 6.03 -12.64 5.46
CA ASP A 39 5.04 -13.18 6.38
C ASP A 39 5.75 -13.90 7.54
N GLN A 40 5.19 -13.80 8.74
CA GLN A 40 5.61 -14.60 9.88
C GLN A 40 4.62 -15.77 9.92
N GLY A 41 4.96 -16.84 9.21
CA GLY A 41 4.13 -18.06 9.13
C GLY A 41 3.81 -18.67 10.48
#